data_AF-A0A7W8IFS9-F1
#
_entry.id   AF-A0A7W8IFS9-F1
#
_cell.length_a   1.000
_cell.length_b   1.000
_cell.length_c   1.000
_cell.angle_alpha   90.00
_cell.angle_beta   90.00
_cell.angle_gamma   90.00
#
_symmetry.space_group_name_H-M   'P 1'
#
loop_
_entity.id
_entity.type
_entity.pdbx_description
1 polymer ?
#
loop_
_entity_poly.entity_id
_entity_poly.type
_entity_poly.pdbx_seq_one_letter_code
_entity_poly.pdbx_strand_id
1 'polypeptide(L)'
;MPTNEFSFPPAPPTPSGVRLAMTFDVAGDQVIAGGFGSNFCDNVEAGFEFGDVAGGILATDGSFTVAPTTSPLEAVSIKGTAPKGSGEPWSGSYTVSLGGAHLPACDANFSGTFTAISFPLVSGVYVGTGSTLAGPNGVPKAVPLTFEVTLQQGGTVTNPGNGAASNYFSSALLIGSIKVQGSPCFSSGATQSTPASAVFGNMVEARFLMDDGSTLIVSGPLTDVTESHIATGIVLVEGGKCGGFSNAIELRGLDRQS
;
A
#
# COMPACT_ATOMS: atom_id res chain seq x y z
N MET A 1 -33.50 10.71 -4.52
CA MET A 1 -32.29 11.17 -3.82
C MET A 1 -31.24 11.37 -4.90
N PRO A 2 -30.56 12.53 -4.99
CA PRO A 2 -29.53 12.71 -5.99
C PRO A 2 -28.36 11.77 -5.67
N THR A 3 -28.10 10.81 -6.55
CA THR A 3 -26.84 10.08 -6.63
C THR A 3 -25.78 11.08 -7.04
N ASN A 4 -24.92 11.46 -6.09
CA ASN A 4 -23.73 12.23 -6.40
C ASN A 4 -22.75 11.27 -7.10
N GLU A 5 -22.80 11.23 -8.43
CA GLU A 5 -21.72 10.66 -9.24
C GLU A 5 -20.52 11.60 -9.10
N PHE A 6 -19.51 11.15 -8.37
CA PHE A 6 -18.22 11.80 -8.35
C PHE A 6 -17.55 11.53 -9.70
N SER A 7 -17.56 12.49 -10.63
CA SER A 7 -16.71 12.40 -11.79
C SER A 7 -15.29 12.82 -11.39
N PHE A 8 -14.40 11.83 -11.37
CA PHE A 8 -12.97 12.09 -11.34
C PHE A 8 -12.60 12.80 -12.65
N PRO A 9 -11.75 13.84 -12.64
CA PRO A 9 -11.12 14.26 -13.89
C PRO A 9 -10.44 13.02 -14.48
N PRO A 10 -10.63 12.73 -15.79
CA PRO A 10 -10.01 11.56 -16.38
C PRO A 10 -8.51 11.66 -16.09
N ALA A 11 -7.96 10.61 -15.50
CA ALA A 11 -6.52 10.46 -15.40
C ALA A 11 -5.95 10.76 -16.80
N PRO A 12 -4.81 11.45 -16.91
CA PRO A 12 -4.14 11.59 -18.21
C PRO A 12 -4.04 10.19 -18.84
N PRO A 13 -4.15 10.05 -20.17
CA PRO A 13 -4.15 8.74 -20.82
C PRO A 13 -2.78 8.07 -20.61
N THR A 14 -2.61 7.42 -19.47
CA THR A 14 -1.47 6.57 -19.18
C THR A 14 -1.67 5.26 -19.91
N PRO A 15 -0.59 4.67 -20.45
CA PRO A 15 -0.69 3.41 -21.16
C PRO A 15 -1.25 2.35 -20.22
N SER A 16 -2.09 1.47 -20.76
CA SER A 16 -2.49 0.24 -20.09
C SER A 16 -1.25 -0.43 -19.50
N GLY A 17 -1.25 -0.65 -18.19
CA GLY A 17 -0.08 -1.14 -17.48
C GLY A 17 -0.42 -1.57 -16.07
N VAL A 18 0.34 -2.56 -15.58
CA VAL A 18 0.29 -2.99 -14.19
C VAL A 18 1.41 -2.31 -13.42
N ARG A 19 1.11 -1.84 -12.22
CA ARG A 19 2.09 -1.39 -11.22
C ARG A 19 2.15 -2.44 -10.14
N LEU A 20 3.36 -2.78 -9.71
CA LEU A 20 3.59 -3.76 -8.65
C LEU A 20 4.51 -3.13 -7.59
N ALA A 21 4.11 -3.26 -6.33
CA ALA A 21 4.92 -2.94 -5.17
C ALA A 21 5.11 -4.25 -4.37
N MET A 22 6.34 -4.73 -4.31
CA MET A 22 6.63 -6.11 -3.90
C MET A 22 7.64 -6.14 -2.77
N THR A 23 7.44 -7.08 -1.85
CA THR A 23 8.43 -7.49 -0.87
C THR A 23 8.88 -8.92 -1.12
N PHE A 24 10.15 -9.17 -0.82
CA PHE A 24 10.76 -10.49 -0.86
C PHE A 24 11.59 -10.66 0.41
N ASP A 25 11.43 -11.79 1.08
CA ASP A 25 12.24 -12.24 2.20
C ASP A 25 12.73 -13.67 1.95
N VAL A 26 13.83 -14.05 2.60
CA VAL A 26 14.36 -15.42 2.59
C VAL A 26 14.32 -15.98 4.01
N ALA A 27 13.71 -17.16 4.15
CA ALA A 27 13.60 -17.91 5.40
C ALA A 27 14.10 -19.34 5.18
N GLY A 28 15.39 -19.59 5.47
CA GLY A 28 16.02 -20.86 5.12
C GLY A 28 16.10 -21.04 3.61
N ASP A 29 15.43 -22.06 3.08
CA ASP A 29 15.30 -22.35 1.64
C ASP A 29 13.99 -21.82 1.04
N GLN A 30 13.22 -21.02 1.78
CA GLN A 30 11.97 -20.45 1.30
C GLN A 30 12.12 -18.98 0.93
N VAL A 31 11.56 -18.60 -0.21
CA VAL A 31 11.30 -17.20 -0.56
C VAL A 31 9.87 -16.88 -0.17
N ILE A 32 9.71 -15.85 0.66
CA ILE A 32 8.42 -15.29 1.03
C ILE A 32 8.23 -14.04 0.19
N ALA A 33 7.19 -14.00 -0.62
CA ALA A 33 6.81 -12.82 -1.37
C ALA A 33 5.40 -12.35 -0.99
N GLY A 34 5.20 -11.04 -1.03
CA GLY A 34 3.91 -10.40 -0.84
C GLY A 34 3.94 -9.01 -1.47
N GLY A 35 2.78 -8.47 -1.78
CA GLY A 35 2.74 -7.16 -2.40
C GLY A 35 1.36 -6.64 -2.74
N PHE A 36 1.40 -5.46 -3.32
CA PHE A 36 0.26 -4.74 -3.88
C PHE A 36 0.45 -4.59 -5.38
N GLY A 37 -0.63 -4.71 -6.13
CA GLY A 37 -0.70 -4.37 -7.53
C GLY A 37 -1.83 -3.39 -7.81
N SER A 38 -1.64 -2.53 -8.81
CA SER A 38 -2.77 -1.81 -9.40
C SER A 38 -2.69 -1.78 -10.90
N ASN A 39 -3.86 -1.70 -11.51
CA ASN A 39 -4.04 -1.59 -12.94
C ASN A 39 -5.14 -0.57 -13.25
N PHE A 40 -5.05 0.03 -14.42
CA PHE A 40 -6.05 0.95 -14.93
C PHE A 40 -6.79 0.30 -16.10
N CYS A 41 -8.11 0.17 -15.99
CA CYS A 41 -8.99 -0.28 -17.08
C CYS A 41 -10.13 0.71 -17.23
N ASP A 42 -10.42 1.14 -18.46
CA ASP A 42 -11.58 2.00 -18.76
C ASP A 42 -11.73 3.24 -17.86
N ASN A 43 -10.60 3.84 -17.46
CA ASN A 43 -10.50 4.98 -16.53
C ASN A 43 -10.87 4.68 -15.06
N VAL A 44 -10.96 3.41 -14.70
CA VAL A 44 -11.10 2.93 -13.32
C VAL A 44 -9.78 2.29 -12.89
N GLU A 45 -9.22 2.76 -11.77
CA GLU A 45 -8.12 2.06 -11.10
C GLU A 45 -8.72 0.88 -10.32
N ALA A 46 -8.24 -0.31 -10.60
CA ALA A 46 -8.47 -1.49 -9.77
C ALA A 46 -7.15 -1.81 -9.06
N GLY A 47 -7.20 -1.88 -7.74
CA GLY A 47 -6.12 -2.42 -6.93
C GLY A 47 -6.36 -3.89 -6.64
N PHE A 48 -5.30 -4.66 -6.51
CA PHE A 48 -5.34 -6.02 -5.99
C PHE A 48 -4.18 -6.25 -5.04
N GLU A 49 -4.45 -7.00 -3.98
CA GLU A 49 -3.42 -7.50 -3.07
C GLU A 49 -3.17 -8.96 -3.43
N PHE A 50 -1.91 -9.33 -3.61
CA PHE A 50 -1.54 -10.74 -3.65
C PHE A 50 -0.87 -11.05 -2.31
N GLY A 51 -1.76 -11.25 -1.33
CA GLY A 51 -1.44 -11.34 0.09
C GLY A 51 -0.65 -12.58 0.48
N ASP A 52 0.17 -12.37 1.51
CA ASP A 52 0.73 -13.28 2.51
C ASP A 52 1.26 -14.63 2.04
N VAL A 53 2.59 -14.68 1.87
CA VAL A 53 3.37 -15.92 1.77
C VAL A 53 3.05 -16.71 0.51
N ALA A 54 3.17 -16.08 -0.65
CA ALA A 54 3.39 -16.83 -1.87
C ALA A 54 4.81 -17.42 -1.77
N GLY A 55 4.87 -18.64 -1.20
CA GLY A 55 6.11 -19.34 -0.90
C GLY A 55 6.72 -19.96 -2.15
N GLY A 56 7.97 -19.62 -2.42
CA GLY A 56 8.81 -20.31 -3.41
C GLY A 56 9.93 -21.09 -2.74
N ILE A 57 10.44 -22.14 -3.39
CA ILE A 57 11.70 -22.76 -2.97
C ILE A 57 12.85 -22.01 -3.62
N LEU A 58 13.82 -21.57 -2.81
CA LEU A 58 15.09 -21.00 -3.24
C LEU A 58 16.04 -22.15 -3.59
N ALA A 59 16.35 -22.28 -4.87
CA ALA A 59 17.32 -23.25 -5.34
C ALA A 59 18.75 -22.85 -4.93
N THR A 60 19.68 -23.81 -5.00
CA THR A 60 21.09 -23.61 -4.62
C THR A 60 21.83 -22.60 -5.50
N ASP A 61 21.33 -22.35 -6.72
CA ASP A 61 21.85 -21.32 -7.62
C ASP A 61 21.27 -19.92 -7.35
N GLY A 62 20.41 -19.80 -6.32
CA GLY A 62 19.72 -18.57 -5.94
C GLY A 62 18.44 -18.30 -6.71
N SER A 63 18.05 -19.17 -7.66
CA SER A 63 16.79 -19.01 -8.40
C SER A 63 15.58 -19.42 -7.57
N PHE A 64 14.44 -18.77 -7.80
CA PHE A 64 13.18 -19.11 -7.14
C PHE A 64 11.99 -18.93 -8.09
N THR A 65 10.89 -19.60 -7.78
CA THR A 65 9.60 -19.38 -8.40
C THR A 65 8.54 -19.25 -7.33
N VAL A 66 7.78 -18.17 -7.37
CA VAL A 66 6.58 -17.94 -6.57
C VAL A 66 5.39 -18.33 -7.44
N ALA A 67 4.62 -19.30 -6.95
CA ALA A 67 3.43 -19.79 -7.65
C ALA A 67 2.31 -18.74 -7.63
N PRO A 68 1.44 -18.73 -8.66
CA PRO A 68 0.27 -17.85 -8.68
C PRO A 68 -0.61 -18.02 -7.46
N THR A 69 -1.05 -16.91 -6.89
CA THR A 69 -2.18 -16.87 -5.96
C THR A 69 -3.36 -17.58 -6.60
N THR A 70 -4.04 -18.47 -5.87
CA THR A 70 -5.18 -19.25 -6.39
C THR A 70 -6.46 -18.43 -6.49
N SER A 71 -6.36 -17.10 -6.61
CA SER A 71 -7.53 -16.23 -6.76
C SER A 71 -8.06 -16.39 -8.19
N PRO A 72 -9.39 -16.61 -8.36
CA PRO A 72 -10.00 -16.66 -9.68
C PRO A 72 -10.11 -15.28 -10.33
N LEU A 73 -9.73 -14.21 -9.62
CA LEU A 73 -9.77 -12.81 -10.08
C LEU A 73 -8.38 -12.27 -10.41
N GLU A 74 -7.35 -12.73 -9.69
CA GLU A 74 -5.95 -12.38 -9.97
C GLU A 74 -4.98 -13.56 -9.79
N ALA A 75 -4.03 -13.66 -10.71
CA ALA A 75 -2.93 -14.61 -10.61
C ALA A 75 -1.60 -13.89 -10.85
N VAL A 76 -0.72 -13.89 -9.85
CA VAL A 76 0.63 -13.31 -9.95
C VAL A 76 1.68 -14.41 -9.82
N SER A 77 2.42 -14.66 -10.90
CA SER A 77 3.56 -15.60 -10.87
C SER A 77 4.87 -14.84 -11.03
N ILE A 78 5.86 -15.21 -10.23
CA ILE A 78 7.16 -14.54 -10.20
C ILE A 78 8.25 -15.59 -10.34
N LYS A 79 9.24 -15.31 -11.19
CA LYS A 79 10.48 -16.09 -11.29
C LYS A 79 11.63 -15.14 -11.10
N GLY A 80 12.56 -15.45 -10.20
CA GLY A 80 13.64 -14.53 -9.92
C GLY A 80 14.90 -15.20 -9.40
N THR A 81 15.87 -14.36 -9.07
CA THR A 81 17.13 -14.73 -8.43
C THR A 81 17.30 -13.86 -7.19
N ALA A 82 17.57 -14.48 -6.05
CA ALA A 82 17.87 -13.78 -4.81
C ALA A 82 19.26 -13.10 -4.88
N PRO A 83 19.45 -11.98 -4.17
CA PRO A 83 20.74 -11.32 -4.01
C PRO A 83 21.81 -12.30 -3.49
N LYS A 84 23.05 -12.20 -3.98
CA LYS A 84 24.17 -13.01 -3.46
C LYS A 84 24.75 -12.42 -2.17
N GLY A 85 24.52 -11.12 -1.95
CA GLY A 85 24.92 -10.41 -0.75
C GLY A 85 23.86 -9.41 -0.27
N SER A 86 23.99 -8.98 0.99
CA SER A 86 23.14 -7.92 1.54
C SER A 86 23.31 -6.63 0.75
N GLY A 87 22.19 -6.02 0.34
CA GLY A 87 22.16 -4.78 -0.43
C GLY A 87 22.32 -4.95 -1.94
N GLU A 88 22.54 -6.16 -2.44
CA GLU A 88 22.45 -6.44 -3.87
C GLU A 88 20.98 -6.53 -4.33
N PRO A 89 20.68 -6.20 -5.60
CA PRO A 89 19.32 -6.24 -6.10
C PRO A 89 18.80 -7.66 -6.29
N TRP A 90 17.51 -7.84 -6.02
CA TRP A 90 16.71 -8.93 -6.57
C TRP A 90 16.51 -8.70 -8.06
N SER A 91 16.38 -9.78 -8.83
CA SER A 91 16.05 -9.67 -10.26
C SER A 91 15.16 -10.80 -10.72
N GLY A 92 14.40 -10.58 -11.78
CA GLY A 92 13.53 -11.63 -12.31
C GLY A 92 12.52 -11.16 -13.34
N SER A 93 11.46 -11.94 -13.46
CA SER A 93 10.30 -11.71 -14.31
C SER A 93 9.01 -12.00 -13.56
N TYR A 94 7.95 -11.32 -13.97
CA TYR A 94 6.61 -11.53 -13.43
C TYR A 94 5.61 -11.74 -14.57
N THR A 95 4.53 -12.44 -14.25
CA THR A 95 3.31 -12.48 -15.05
C THR A 95 2.13 -12.20 -14.15
N VAL A 96 1.26 -11.27 -14.56
CA VAL A 96 0.01 -10.95 -13.87
C VAL A 96 -1.12 -11.27 -14.83
N SER A 97 -2.03 -12.14 -14.42
CA SER A 97 -3.31 -12.34 -15.08
C SER A 97 -4.38 -11.72 -14.21
N LEU A 98 -5.03 -10.70 -14.74
CA LEU A 98 -6.21 -10.09 -14.17
C LEU A 98 -7.40 -10.55 -14.98
N GLY A 99 -8.48 -10.90 -14.29
CA GLY A 99 -9.71 -11.23 -14.97
C GLY A 99 -10.50 -12.35 -14.33
N GLY A 100 -11.74 -12.44 -14.74
CA GLY A 100 -12.74 -13.33 -14.18
C GLY A 100 -14.14 -12.79 -14.46
N ALA A 101 -15.15 -13.64 -14.35
CA ALA A 101 -16.53 -13.29 -14.71
C ALA A 101 -17.10 -12.04 -14.00
N HIS A 102 -16.43 -11.55 -12.95
CA HIS A 102 -16.85 -10.42 -12.13
C HIS A 102 -16.28 -9.06 -12.56
N LEU A 103 -15.17 -8.99 -13.33
CA LEU A 103 -14.57 -7.73 -13.80
C LEU A 103 -14.04 -7.84 -15.25
N PRO A 104 -14.89 -8.17 -16.24
CA PRO A 104 -14.46 -8.41 -17.63
C PRO A 104 -13.82 -7.19 -18.32
N ALA A 105 -14.08 -5.97 -17.84
CA ALA A 105 -13.42 -4.76 -18.30
C ALA A 105 -11.92 -4.70 -17.95
N CYS A 106 -11.47 -5.51 -16.99
CA CYS A 106 -10.09 -5.62 -16.54
C CYS A 106 -9.41 -6.94 -16.88
N ASP A 107 -10.00 -7.75 -17.77
CA ASP A 107 -9.36 -8.95 -18.28
C ASP A 107 -8.08 -8.58 -19.04
N ALA A 108 -6.93 -8.82 -18.42
CA ALA A 108 -5.63 -8.43 -18.96
C ALA A 108 -4.52 -9.36 -18.49
N ASN A 109 -3.58 -9.65 -19.40
CA ASN A 109 -2.37 -10.39 -19.08
C ASN A 109 -1.17 -9.47 -19.26
N PHE A 110 -0.42 -9.26 -18.19
CA PHE A 110 0.80 -8.47 -18.18
C PHE A 110 1.99 -9.37 -17.87
N SER A 111 3.12 -9.04 -18.45
CA SER A 111 4.39 -9.67 -18.10
C SER A 111 5.51 -8.65 -18.20
N GLY A 112 6.57 -8.86 -17.44
CA GLY A 112 7.70 -7.97 -17.41
C GLY A 112 8.90 -8.56 -16.72
N THR A 113 9.97 -7.78 -16.70
CA THR A 113 11.18 -8.07 -15.91
C THR A 113 11.33 -7.02 -14.83
N PHE A 114 12.02 -7.35 -13.75
CA PHE A 114 12.28 -6.44 -12.65
C PHE A 114 13.71 -6.56 -12.14
N THR A 115 14.20 -5.45 -11.62
CA THR A 115 15.35 -5.36 -10.72
C THR A 115 14.86 -4.59 -9.50
N ALA A 116 14.95 -5.17 -8.31
CA ALA A 116 14.43 -4.58 -7.08
C ALA A 116 15.55 -4.44 -6.05
N ILE A 117 15.78 -3.21 -5.61
CA ILE A 117 16.62 -2.90 -4.46
C ILE A 117 15.73 -2.66 -3.25
N SER A 118 16.23 -3.00 -2.06
CA SER A 118 15.51 -2.72 -0.82
C SER A 118 15.33 -1.22 -0.63
N PHE A 119 14.10 -0.81 -0.32
CA PHE A 119 13.86 0.49 0.27
C PHE A 119 14.37 0.50 1.72
N PRO A 120 14.81 1.66 2.23
CA PRO A 120 15.07 1.80 3.66
C PRO A 120 13.78 1.55 4.46
N LEU A 121 13.95 1.16 5.72
CA LEU A 121 12.82 1.05 6.65
C LEU A 121 12.18 2.43 6.80
N VAL A 122 10.85 2.48 6.73
CA VAL A 122 10.11 3.72 6.96
C VAL A 122 10.35 4.19 8.39
N SER A 123 11.05 5.28 8.61
CA SER A 123 11.29 5.88 9.91
C SER A 123 11.46 7.39 9.78
N GLY A 124 10.50 8.15 10.30
CA GLY A 124 10.63 9.60 10.33
C GLY A 124 9.32 10.33 10.63
N VAL A 125 9.43 11.65 10.66
CA VAL A 125 8.32 12.59 10.70
C VAL A 125 8.08 13.12 9.30
N TYR A 126 6.84 13.02 8.83
CA TYR A 126 6.42 13.42 7.51
C TYR A 126 5.32 14.47 7.61
N VAL A 127 5.36 15.47 6.75
CA VAL A 127 4.41 16.57 6.75
C VAL A 127 3.81 16.76 5.38
N GLY A 128 2.52 17.03 5.32
CA GLY A 128 1.84 17.37 4.08
C GLY A 128 0.60 18.19 4.31
N THR A 129 0.06 18.72 3.22
CA THR A 129 -1.17 19.50 3.24
C THR A 129 -2.19 18.91 2.29
N GLY A 130 -3.44 18.90 2.71
CA GLY A 130 -4.54 18.37 1.93
C GLY A 130 -5.80 19.20 2.10
N SER A 131 -6.90 18.70 1.56
CA SER A 131 -8.21 19.27 1.82
C SER A 131 -9.31 18.22 1.81
N THR A 132 -10.37 18.46 2.58
CA THR A 132 -11.54 17.59 2.58
C THR A 132 -12.19 17.58 1.20
N LEU A 133 -12.48 16.39 0.68
CA LEU A 133 -13.45 16.25 -0.38
C LEU A 133 -14.84 16.42 0.24
N ALA A 134 -15.80 16.98 -0.52
CA ALA A 134 -17.16 17.13 -0.03
C ALA A 134 -17.70 15.75 0.33
N GLY A 135 -18.08 15.56 1.59
CA GLY A 135 -18.48 14.26 2.09
C GLY A 135 -19.77 14.32 2.91
N PRO A 136 -20.43 13.17 3.15
CA PRO A 136 -21.63 13.13 3.96
C PRO A 136 -21.35 13.61 5.39
N ASN A 137 -22.41 14.04 6.09
CA ASN A 137 -22.39 14.48 7.50
C ASN A 137 -21.92 15.92 7.75
N GLY A 138 -22.01 16.81 6.75
CA GLY A 138 -21.84 18.25 6.95
C GLY A 138 -20.39 18.74 7.06
N VAL A 139 -19.42 17.89 6.70
CA VAL A 139 -18.02 18.30 6.54
C VAL A 139 -17.94 19.26 5.33
N PRO A 140 -17.48 20.51 5.49
CA PRO A 140 -17.38 21.44 4.38
C PRO A 140 -16.40 20.91 3.32
N LYS A 141 -16.66 21.20 2.05
CA LYS A 141 -15.73 20.91 0.95
C LYS A 141 -14.50 21.82 1.06
N ALA A 142 -13.33 21.29 0.70
CA ALA A 142 -12.09 22.03 0.55
C ALA A 142 -11.64 22.74 1.84
N VAL A 143 -11.90 22.13 3.00
CA VAL A 143 -11.31 22.59 4.27
C VAL A 143 -9.82 22.29 4.22
N PRO A 144 -8.93 23.28 4.33
CA PRO A 144 -7.50 23.05 4.34
C PRO A 144 -7.09 22.25 5.57
N LEU A 145 -6.28 21.22 5.35
CA LEU A 145 -5.75 20.34 6.39
C LEU A 145 -4.23 20.31 6.34
N THR A 146 -3.60 20.24 7.51
CA THR A 146 -2.17 19.97 7.65
C THR A 146 -1.97 18.70 8.44
N PHE A 147 -1.10 17.84 7.94
CA PHE A 147 -0.79 16.53 8.49
C PHE A 147 0.66 16.52 8.98
N GLU A 148 0.87 15.98 10.17
CA GLU A 148 2.18 15.60 10.70
C GLU A 148 2.08 14.13 11.11
N VAL A 149 2.77 13.27 10.38
CA VAL A 149 2.74 11.81 10.55
C VAL A 149 4.11 11.35 11.03
N THR A 150 4.18 10.73 12.20
CA THR A 150 5.39 10.03 12.64
C THR A 150 5.20 8.55 12.36
N LEU A 151 6.10 7.95 11.58
CA LEU A 151 6.09 6.54 11.23
C LEU A 151 7.40 5.88 11.66
N GLN A 152 7.31 4.63 12.08
CA GLN A 152 8.43 3.77 12.35
C GLN A 152 8.08 2.32 12.01
N GLN A 153 8.76 1.79 11.01
CA GLN A 153 8.75 0.41 10.62
C GLN A 153 9.86 -0.30 11.39
N GLY A 154 9.52 -1.42 12.02
CA GLY A 154 10.48 -2.18 12.82
C GLY A 154 9.86 -2.63 14.13
N GLY A 155 9.08 -3.71 14.04
CA GLY A 155 8.55 -4.45 15.16
C GLY A 155 8.33 -5.89 14.73
N THR A 156 8.42 -6.82 15.68
CA THR A 156 8.14 -8.24 15.43
C THR A 156 6.64 -8.42 15.21
N VAL A 157 6.25 -9.08 14.13
CA VAL A 157 4.86 -9.45 13.85
C VAL A 157 4.68 -10.96 13.89
N THR A 158 3.48 -11.41 14.20
CA THR A 158 3.12 -12.81 14.10
C THR A 158 2.89 -13.15 12.63
N ASN A 159 3.69 -14.05 12.05
CA ASN A 159 3.49 -14.55 10.70
C ASN A 159 2.12 -15.26 10.62
N PRO A 160 1.21 -14.82 9.73
CA PRO A 160 -0.15 -15.37 9.66
C PRO A 160 -0.21 -16.83 9.18
N GLY A 161 0.79 -17.31 8.45
CA GLY A 161 0.86 -18.67 7.93
C GLY A 161 1.30 -19.72 8.95
N ASN A 162 2.03 -19.34 9.99
CA ASN A 162 2.54 -20.31 10.99
C ASN A 162 2.47 -19.84 12.46
N GLY A 163 1.96 -18.63 12.72
CA GLY A 163 1.83 -18.08 14.06
C GLY A 163 3.17 -17.73 14.74
N ALA A 164 4.30 -17.81 14.02
CA ALA A 164 5.61 -17.53 14.59
C ALA A 164 5.87 -16.02 14.61
N ALA A 165 6.47 -15.54 15.70
CA ALA A 165 7.03 -14.21 15.77
C ALA A 165 8.12 -14.07 14.68
N SER A 166 7.94 -13.12 13.78
CA SER A 166 8.83 -12.87 12.66
C SER A 166 9.23 -11.41 12.56
N ASN A 167 10.48 -11.22 12.16
CA ASN A 167 11.07 -9.92 11.84
C ASN A 167 11.18 -9.74 10.32
N TYR A 168 10.46 -10.53 9.51
CA TYR A 168 10.49 -10.42 8.05
C TYR A 168 10.11 -9.00 7.64
N PHE A 169 10.92 -8.40 6.75
CA PHE A 169 10.76 -7.01 6.34
C PHE A 169 9.41 -6.79 5.63
N SER A 170 8.91 -7.81 4.90
CA SER A 170 7.58 -7.87 4.28
C SER A 170 6.41 -7.76 5.25
N SER A 171 6.67 -7.91 6.54
CA SER A 171 5.64 -7.99 7.56
C SER A 171 5.91 -7.07 8.75
N ALA A 172 7.04 -6.35 8.76
CA ALA A 172 7.43 -5.51 9.88
C ALA A 172 6.32 -4.49 10.20
N LEU A 173 5.87 -4.50 11.46
CA LEU A 173 4.79 -3.62 11.91
C LEU A 173 5.18 -2.16 11.64
N LEU A 174 4.31 -1.44 10.94
CA LEU A 174 4.40 0.00 10.80
C LEU A 174 3.65 0.62 11.99
N ILE A 175 4.37 1.21 12.93
CA ILE A 175 3.76 1.96 14.03
C ILE A 175 3.90 3.45 13.79
N GLY A 176 3.00 4.24 14.37
CA GLY A 176 3.04 5.66 14.20
C GLY A 176 1.95 6.43 14.92
N SER A 177 2.07 7.75 14.84
CA SER A 177 1.08 8.71 15.30
C SER A 177 0.85 9.75 14.23
N ILE A 178 -0.36 10.30 14.19
CA ILE A 178 -0.72 11.38 13.29
C ILE A 178 -1.28 12.55 14.08
N LYS A 179 -0.95 13.77 13.66
CA LYS A 179 -1.64 15.00 14.03
C LYS A 179 -2.25 15.64 12.79
N VAL A 180 -3.47 16.13 12.94
CA VAL A 180 -4.22 16.80 11.87
C VAL A 180 -4.69 18.15 12.37
N GLN A 181 -4.34 19.21 11.65
CA GLN A 181 -4.80 20.57 11.92
C GLN A 181 -5.83 20.99 10.87
N GLY A 182 -6.83 21.77 11.30
CA GLY A 182 -7.89 22.27 10.43
C GLY A 182 -9.10 21.34 10.27
N SER A 183 -8.98 20.07 10.67
CA SER A 183 -10.11 19.12 10.61
C SER A 183 -11.14 19.45 11.70
N PRO A 184 -12.44 19.54 11.36
CA PRO A 184 -13.50 19.73 12.36
C PRO A 184 -13.84 18.43 13.12
N CYS A 185 -13.21 17.31 12.74
CA CYS A 185 -13.63 15.97 13.10
C CYS A 185 -12.71 15.34 14.14
N PHE A 186 -11.42 15.39 13.85
CA PHE A 186 -10.35 14.73 14.58
C PHE A 186 -9.10 15.60 14.55
N SER A 187 -8.23 15.41 15.53
CA SER A 187 -6.98 16.18 15.63
C SER A 187 -5.75 15.29 15.76
N SER A 188 -5.93 14.05 16.19
CA SER A 188 -4.84 13.13 16.42
C SER A 188 -5.28 11.68 16.30
N GLY A 189 -4.32 10.79 16.07
CA GLY A 189 -4.55 9.35 16.04
C GLY A 189 -3.26 8.56 16.16
N ALA A 190 -3.39 7.25 16.32
CA ALA A 190 -2.26 6.32 16.40
C ALA A 190 -2.56 5.04 15.60
N THR A 191 -1.52 4.43 15.05
CA THR A 191 -1.63 3.10 14.44
C THR A 191 -2.01 2.06 15.48
N GLN A 192 -2.77 1.05 15.08
CA GLN A 192 -3.11 -0.09 15.94
C GLN A 192 -2.58 -1.40 15.34
N SER A 193 -2.52 -2.45 16.17
CA SER A 193 -2.26 -3.81 15.68
C SER A 193 -3.38 -4.32 14.77
N THR A 194 -4.58 -3.72 14.85
CA THR A 194 -5.73 -4.08 14.02
C THR A 194 -6.63 -2.84 13.84
N PRO A 195 -6.91 -2.38 12.60
CA PRO A 195 -6.37 -2.91 11.34
C PRO A 195 -4.87 -2.63 11.24
N ALA A 196 -4.12 -3.60 10.72
CA ALA A 196 -2.66 -3.51 10.67
C ALA A 196 -2.20 -2.44 9.69
N SER A 197 -1.13 -1.74 10.05
CA SER A 197 -0.38 -0.87 9.14
C SER A 197 0.86 -1.63 8.66
N ALA A 198 1.21 -1.46 7.39
CA ALA A 198 2.26 -2.25 6.75
C ALA A 198 2.96 -1.47 5.62
N VAL A 199 4.10 -2.02 5.21
CA VAL A 199 4.85 -1.54 4.04
C VAL A 199 5.03 -2.72 3.07
N PHE A 200 4.51 -2.56 1.86
CA PHE A 200 4.58 -3.56 0.80
C PHE A 200 5.46 -3.05 -0.34
N GLY A 201 6.73 -3.44 -0.32
CA GLY A 201 7.75 -2.95 -1.24
C GLY A 201 8.03 -1.48 -0.95
N ASN A 202 7.60 -0.61 -1.86
CA ASN A 202 7.62 0.82 -1.64
C ASN A 202 6.23 1.39 -1.27
N MET A 203 5.17 0.60 -1.24
CA MET A 203 3.83 1.05 -0.84
C MET A 203 3.72 1.13 0.67
N VAL A 204 3.36 2.30 1.20
CA VAL A 204 3.07 2.51 2.62
C VAL A 204 1.56 2.51 2.81
N GLU A 205 1.06 1.71 3.74
CA GLU A 205 -0.34 1.75 4.17
C GLU A 205 -0.40 1.91 5.69
N ALA A 206 -0.71 3.13 6.13
CA ALA A 206 -0.81 3.50 7.54
C ALA A 206 -2.27 3.76 7.91
N ARG A 207 -2.77 3.00 8.88
CA ARG A 207 -4.14 3.07 9.39
C ARG A 207 -4.13 3.59 10.81
N PHE A 208 -4.71 4.77 11.02
CA PHE A 208 -4.73 5.45 12.32
C PHE A 208 -6.13 5.39 12.93
N LEU A 209 -6.24 4.90 14.17
CA LEU A 209 -7.43 5.15 14.98
C LEU A 209 -7.36 6.58 15.51
N MET A 210 -8.33 7.39 15.12
CA MET A 210 -8.43 8.80 15.44
C MET A 210 -9.14 9.04 16.77
N ASP A 211 -8.93 10.21 17.36
CA ASP A 211 -9.51 10.65 18.64
C ASP A 211 -11.06 10.77 18.64
N ASP A 212 -11.69 10.81 17.47
CA ASP A 212 -13.15 10.76 17.31
C ASP A 212 -13.71 9.34 17.07
N GLY A 213 -12.84 8.33 17.10
CA GLY A 213 -13.17 6.94 16.83
C GLY A 213 -13.23 6.57 15.35
N SER A 214 -12.89 7.48 14.44
CA SER A 214 -12.72 7.16 13.02
C SER A 214 -11.40 6.45 12.74
N THR A 215 -11.32 5.75 11.62
CA THR A 215 -10.08 5.22 11.06
C THR A 215 -9.69 6.06 9.86
N LEU A 216 -8.50 6.67 9.90
CA LEU A 216 -7.90 7.35 8.77
C LEU A 216 -6.89 6.42 8.08
N ILE A 217 -7.08 6.18 6.79
CA ILE A 217 -6.21 5.31 5.97
C ILE A 217 -5.36 6.19 5.05
N VAL A 218 -4.07 6.28 5.35
CA VAL A 218 -3.06 6.94 4.50
C VAL A 218 -2.34 5.86 3.70
N SER A 219 -2.54 5.86 2.39
CA SER A 219 -1.89 4.92 1.48
C SER A 219 -1.15 5.65 0.36
N GLY A 220 0.03 5.16 0.01
CA GLY A 220 0.84 5.77 -1.04
C GLY A 220 2.26 5.21 -1.16
N PRO A 221 2.87 5.24 -2.36
CA PRO A 221 4.24 4.78 -2.53
C PRO A 221 5.29 5.79 -2.04
N LEU A 222 6.38 5.28 -1.48
CA LEU A 222 7.66 5.97 -1.44
C LEU A 222 8.14 6.22 -2.87
N THR A 223 8.50 7.46 -3.18
CA THR A 223 8.91 7.85 -4.54
C THR A 223 10.40 7.71 -4.81
N ASP A 224 11.19 7.49 -3.75
CA ASP A 224 12.63 7.39 -3.83
C ASP A 224 13.21 6.51 -2.71
N VAL A 225 14.43 6.04 -2.93
CA VAL A 225 15.17 5.18 -1.98
C VAL A 225 15.77 5.93 -0.80
N THR A 226 15.58 7.25 -0.73
CA THR A 226 15.96 8.06 0.44
C THR A 226 14.80 8.24 1.41
N GLU A 227 13.62 7.68 1.09
CA GLU A 227 12.44 7.76 1.93
C GLU A 227 12.01 9.21 2.20
N SER A 228 12.29 10.10 1.24
CA SER A 228 12.10 11.54 1.45
C SER A 228 10.65 11.97 1.26
N HIS A 229 9.87 11.18 0.53
CA HIS A 229 8.51 11.51 0.15
C HIS A 229 7.65 10.25 0.00
N ILE A 230 6.44 10.31 0.58
CA ILE A 230 5.36 9.37 0.33
C ILE A 230 4.36 10.08 -0.58
N ALA A 231 4.25 9.64 -1.83
CA ALA A 231 3.23 10.14 -2.74
C ALA A 231 1.88 9.55 -2.34
N THR A 232 0.95 10.40 -1.96
CA THR A 232 -0.41 9.98 -1.61
C THR A 232 -1.39 10.47 -2.68
N GLY A 233 -2.69 10.26 -2.46
CA GLY A 233 -3.70 10.86 -3.33
C GLY A 233 -4.98 11.17 -2.57
N ILE A 234 -5.81 10.15 -2.40
CA ILE A 234 -7.04 10.25 -1.63
C ILE A 234 -6.90 9.35 -0.41
N VAL A 235 -7.09 9.92 0.78
CA VAL A 235 -7.11 9.17 2.05
C VAL A 235 -8.55 8.98 2.51
N LEU A 236 -8.85 7.80 3.03
CA LEU A 236 -10.21 7.39 3.42
C LEU A 236 -10.43 7.60 4.92
N VAL A 237 -11.62 8.08 5.28
CA VAL A 237 -12.06 8.24 6.67
C VAL A 237 -13.28 7.37 6.94
N GLU A 238 -13.13 6.39 7.81
CA GLU A 238 -14.18 5.42 8.15
C GLU A 238 -14.65 5.57 9.60
N GLY A 239 -15.96 5.54 9.88
CA GLY A 239 -16.50 5.60 11.25
C GLY A 239 -16.28 6.92 12.03
N GLY A 240 -16.62 6.96 13.32
CA GLY A 240 -16.48 8.18 14.13
C GLY A 240 -17.45 9.31 13.78
N LYS A 241 -17.10 10.55 14.11
CA LYS A 241 -17.99 11.72 13.96
C LYS A 241 -18.14 12.16 12.52
N CYS A 242 -17.09 12.00 11.73
CA CYS A 242 -17.05 12.38 10.34
C CYS A 242 -16.82 11.22 9.39
N GLY A 243 -16.91 9.98 9.84
CA GLY A 243 -16.83 8.86 8.92
C GLY A 243 -18.16 8.55 8.28
N GLY A 244 -18.03 8.16 7.03
CA GLY A 244 -19.06 7.60 6.18
C GLY A 244 -18.34 6.94 5.02
N PHE A 245 -18.98 6.00 4.33
CA PHE A 245 -18.36 5.23 3.24
C PHE A 245 -17.85 6.10 2.05
N SER A 246 -18.00 7.42 2.11
CA SER A 246 -17.58 8.38 1.09
C SER A 246 -16.85 9.62 1.65
N ASN A 247 -16.40 9.61 2.91
CA ASN A 247 -15.60 10.71 3.44
C ASN A 247 -14.13 10.51 3.11
N ALA A 248 -13.59 11.44 2.34
CA ALA A 248 -12.25 11.36 1.79
C ALA A 248 -11.54 12.71 1.85
N ILE A 249 -10.21 12.67 1.89
CA ILE A 249 -9.37 13.87 1.89
C ILE A 249 -8.40 13.74 0.71
N GLU A 250 -8.28 14.79 -0.10
CA GLU A 250 -7.21 14.90 -1.09
C GLU A 250 -5.93 15.33 -0.37
N LEU A 251 -4.94 14.45 -0.33
CA LEU A 251 -3.59 14.68 0.20
C LEU A 251 -2.63 14.19 -0.88
N ARG A 252 -1.81 15.07 -1.44
CA ARG A 252 -0.96 14.72 -2.60
C ARG A 252 0.37 14.07 -2.23
N GLY A 253 0.82 14.30 -1.02
CA GLY A 253 2.01 13.65 -0.50
C GLY A 253 2.36 14.11 0.89
N LEU A 254 3.36 13.43 1.44
CA LEU A 254 3.94 13.70 2.74
C LEU A 254 5.47 13.75 2.59
N ASP A 255 6.06 14.88 2.92
CA ASP A 255 7.51 15.13 2.84
C ASP A 255 8.17 14.91 4.20
N ARG A 256 9.25 14.12 4.22
CA ARG A 256 10.03 13.84 5.42
C ARG A 256 10.72 15.10 5.93
N GLN A 257 10.60 15.36 7.22
CA GLN A 257 11.21 16.50 7.92
C GLN A 257 12.39 16.08 8.82
N SER A 258 12.36 14.85 9.36
CA SER A 258 13.42 14.25 10.18
C SER A 258 13.25 12.74 10.24
#